data_AF-A0AAU0Y937-F1
#
_entry.id   AF-A0AAU0Y937-F1
#
_cell.length_a   1.000
_cell.length_b   1.000
_cell.length_c   1.000
_cell.angle_alpha   90.00
_cell.angle_beta   90.00
_cell.angle_gamma   90.00
#
_symmetry.space_group_name_H-M   'P 1'
#
loop_
_entity.id
_entity.type
_entity.pdbx_description
1 polymer ?
#
loop_
_entity_poly.entity_id
_entity_poly.type
_entity_poly.pdbx_seq_one_letter_code
_entity_poly.pdbx_strand_id
1 'polypeptide(L)'
;MYESDAGLLAPGRAGSPAEATTGDSAFLQAMLDAEAALTRAQSACGLAPADAGRAVTETADADRFDVRDLALRARSGGNPVIPLVADLTAAVPEDARPYVHRGATSQDILDTAAMLVASRTLATVLEDLERAAGEVARHATTHRDTQMAGRTLTQHAVPTTFGLKAAGWRALILDARDRLTAVRASLPAQLGGAAGTLAAFSAFSAPSVAQEDADGQGEADLLALVAAYARELGLAEPALPWHTLRTPIADLAGALAFTAGALGKMAADVLTLSRTEIGEVEEEEWGGSSALPHKANPVHATLIAAAARRAPGLAATLYGSLTAEDERPAGAWHAEWEPLRDLLRLVGGAARDGAALAAGLRVVPYAMRENLQLTDGLIVSERLAAVFAGRIGRTRAREVLSGAADRARSETADLSDVLFDVLREEPELAGLDLAELTDPTRYTGSAGLLTDRALERR
;
A
#
# COMPACT_ATOMS: atom_id res chain seq x y z
N MET A 1 -31.00 -5.84 12.54
CA MET A 1 -30.19 -5.03 11.60
C MET A 1 -29.12 -4.31 12.43
N TYR A 2 -28.05 -5.03 12.79
CA TYR A 2 -26.87 -4.46 13.44
C TYR A 2 -25.73 -4.49 12.43
N GLU A 3 -25.89 -3.71 11.38
CA GLU A 3 -24.81 -3.35 10.48
C GLU A 3 -24.44 -1.94 10.89
N SER A 4 -23.30 -1.73 11.56
CA SER A 4 -22.87 -0.34 11.80
C SER A 4 -21.38 -0.14 11.94
N ASP A 5 -20.56 -0.94 11.23
CA ASP A 5 -19.27 -0.38 10.79
C ASP A 5 -19.49 0.43 9.51
N ALA A 6 -20.21 1.55 9.64
CA ALA A 6 -20.53 2.46 8.53
C ALA A 6 -19.34 3.37 8.15
N GLY A 7 -18.15 3.16 8.73
CA GLY A 7 -16.97 3.97 8.43
C GLY A 7 -17.04 5.41 8.95
N LEU A 8 -17.96 5.76 9.85
CA LEU A 8 -18.17 7.13 10.35
C LEU A 8 -16.89 7.75 10.95
N LEU A 9 -16.09 6.95 11.66
CA LEU A 9 -14.80 7.36 12.24
C LEU A 9 -13.60 6.93 11.38
N ALA A 10 -13.86 6.46 10.16
CA ALA A 10 -12.85 5.99 9.22
C ALA A 10 -13.11 6.54 7.80
N PRO A 11 -13.21 7.88 7.62
CA PRO A 11 -13.60 8.49 6.35
C PRO A 11 -12.67 8.14 5.17
N GLY A 12 -11.41 7.81 5.45
CA GLY A 12 -10.45 7.39 4.42
C GLY A 12 -10.80 6.07 3.74
N ARG A 13 -11.53 5.16 4.40
CA ARG A 13 -11.98 3.89 3.79
C ARG A 13 -13.46 3.89 3.42
N ALA A 14 -14.25 4.80 3.97
CA ALA A 14 -15.69 4.84 3.76
C ALA A 14 -16.03 4.98 2.27
N GLY A 15 -16.88 4.09 1.77
CA GLY A 15 -17.27 4.01 0.35
C GLY A 15 -16.15 3.56 -0.59
N SER A 16 -15.04 3.03 -0.08
CA SER A 16 -13.99 2.44 -0.92
C SER A 16 -14.36 1.00 -1.32
N PRO A 17 -13.89 0.49 -2.47
CA PRO A 17 -14.07 -0.93 -2.81
C PRO A 17 -13.54 -1.88 -1.73
N ALA A 18 -12.46 -1.49 -1.05
CA ALA A 18 -11.86 -2.27 0.03
C ALA A 18 -12.78 -2.42 1.25
N GLU A 19 -13.69 -1.48 1.51
CA GLU A 19 -14.68 -1.62 2.58
C GLU A 19 -15.64 -2.78 2.29
N ALA A 20 -16.11 -2.87 1.04
CA ALA A 20 -16.99 -3.97 0.62
C ALA A 20 -16.27 -5.32 0.62
N THR A 21 -15.01 -5.40 0.17
CA THR A 21 -14.27 -6.68 0.07
C THR A 21 -13.74 -7.21 1.39
N THR A 22 -13.76 -6.40 2.46
CA THR A 22 -13.22 -6.77 3.78
C THR A 22 -14.28 -6.71 4.88
N GLY A 23 -15.55 -6.50 4.54
CA GLY A 23 -16.68 -6.57 5.46
C GLY A 23 -16.84 -7.95 6.10
N ASP A 24 -17.60 -8.04 7.18
CA ASP A 24 -17.85 -9.32 7.85
C ASP A 24 -18.57 -10.31 6.91
N SER A 25 -19.55 -9.83 6.12
CA SER A 25 -20.20 -10.64 5.09
C SER A 25 -19.23 -11.09 3.98
N ALA A 26 -18.21 -10.28 3.65
CA ALA A 26 -17.21 -10.65 2.65
C ALA A 26 -16.25 -11.73 3.17
N PHE A 27 -15.87 -11.66 4.45
CA PHE A 27 -15.12 -12.74 5.11
C PHE A 27 -15.96 -14.01 5.25
N LEU A 28 -17.25 -13.88 5.58
CA LEU A 28 -18.18 -15.01 5.61
C LEU A 28 -18.27 -15.66 4.23
N GLN A 29 -18.49 -14.87 3.17
CA GLN A 29 -18.51 -15.38 1.81
C GLN A 29 -17.18 -16.06 1.46
N ALA A 30 -16.03 -15.49 1.83
CA ALA A 30 -14.74 -16.11 1.57
C ALA A 30 -14.54 -17.44 2.32
N MET A 31 -15.08 -17.61 3.53
CA MET A 31 -15.09 -18.90 4.23
C MET A 31 -16.01 -19.91 3.55
N LEU A 32 -17.18 -19.48 3.08
CA LEU A 32 -18.10 -20.31 2.30
C LEU A 32 -17.50 -20.73 0.95
N ASP A 33 -16.77 -19.82 0.29
CA ASP A 33 -16.04 -20.09 -0.95
C ASP A 33 -14.96 -21.16 -0.73
N ALA A 34 -14.25 -21.10 0.40
CA ALA A 34 -13.26 -22.10 0.82
C ALA A 34 -13.92 -23.47 1.07
N GLU A 35 -15.03 -23.55 1.79
CA GLU A 35 -15.77 -24.80 2.01
C GLU A 35 -16.30 -25.42 0.70
N ALA A 36 -16.86 -24.59 -0.17
CA ALA A 36 -17.35 -25.03 -1.47
C ALA A 36 -16.20 -25.53 -2.36
N ALA A 37 -15.09 -24.80 -2.42
CA ALA A 37 -13.91 -25.20 -3.17
C ALA A 37 -13.30 -26.50 -2.63
N LEU A 38 -13.30 -26.71 -1.32
CA LEU A 38 -12.81 -27.95 -0.70
C LEU A 38 -13.63 -29.13 -1.20
N THR A 39 -14.95 -29.02 -1.16
CA THR A 39 -15.85 -30.09 -1.59
C THR A 39 -15.74 -30.36 -3.10
N ARG A 40 -15.55 -29.32 -3.92
CA ARG A 40 -15.30 -29.47 -5.36
C ARG A 40 -13.95 -30.14 -5.64
N ALA A 41 -12.89 -29.75 -4.94
CA ALA A 41 -11.57 -30.37 -5.06
C ALA A 41 -11.61 -31.85 -4.64
N GLN A 42 -12.30 -32.17 -3.54
CA GLN A 42 -12.55 -33.55 -3.13
C GLN A 42 -13.33 -34.34 -4.18
N SER A 43 -14.32 -33.71 -4.82
CA SER A 43 -15.08 -34.34 -5.90
C SER A 43 -14.20 -34.64 -7.12
N ALA A 44 -13.35 -33.69 -7.50
CA ALA A 44 -12.39 -33.84 -8.60
C ALA A 44 -11.35 -34.93 -8.31
N CYS A 45 -10.97 -35.13 -7.05
CA CYS A 45 -10.06 -36.18 -6.59
C CYS A 45 -10.75 -37.51 -6.27
N GLY A 46 -12.07 -37.67 -6.56
CA GLY A 46 -12.80 -38.91 -6.30
C GLY A 46 -13.07 -39.21 -4.82
N LEU A 47 -12.84 -38.24 -3.95
CA LEU A 47 -13.07 -38.33 -2.50
C LEU A 47 -14.54 -38.05 -2.14
N ALA A 48 -15.26 -37.27 -2.96
CA ALA A 48 -16.68 -36.98 -2.81
C ALA A 48 -17.44 -37.21 -4.13
N PRO A 49 -18.76 -37.49 -4.10
CA PRO A 49 -19.59 -37.47 -5.30
C PRO A 49 -19.61 -36.06 -5.92
N ALA A 50 -19.59 -35.97 -7.26
CA ALA A 50 -19.64 -34.69 -7.99
C ALA A 50 -20.84 -33.82 -7.59
N ASP A 51 -21.96 -34.44 -7.24
CA ASP A 51 -23.19 -33.77 -6.84
C ASP A 51 -23.04 -33.05 -5.48
N ALA A 52 -22.18 -33.57 -4.58
CA ALA A 52 -21.90 -32.92 -3.30
C ALA A 52 -21.20 -31.58 -3.48
N GLY A 53 -20.18 -31.51 -4.35
CA GLY A 53 -19.49 -30.25 -4.68
C GLY A 53 -20.43 -29.17 -5.23
N ARG A 54 -21.40 -29.56 -6.09
CA ARG A 54 -22.43 -28.65 -6.59
C ARG A 54 -23.37 -28.18 -5.48
N ALA A 55 -23.91 -29.10 -4.69
CA ALA A 55 -24.87 -28.80 -3.63
C ALA A 55 -24.31 -27.84 -2.57
N VAL A 56 -23.04 -28.04 -2.15
CA VAL A 56 -22.37 -27.12 -1.22
C VAL A 56 -22.17 -25.75 -1.87
N THR A 57 -21.73 -25.70 -3.13
CA THR A 57 -21.52 -24.44 -3.86
C THR A 57 -22.81 -23.63 -4.01
N GLU A 58 -23.94 -24.26 -4.33
CA GLU A 58 -25.25 -23.59 -4.43
C GLU A 58 -25.78 -23.10 -3.06
N THR A 59 -25.25 -23.65 -1.97
CA THR A 59 -25.61 -23.26 -0.60
C THR A 59 -24.69 -22.19 -0.01
N ALA A 60 -23.48 -22.08 -0.55
CA ALA A 60 -22.40 -21.19 -0.11
C ALA A 60 -22.66 -19.71 -0.50
N ASP A 61 -23.73 -19.13 0.03
CA ASP A 61 -24.11 -17.73 -0.14
C ASP A 61 -24.27 -17.07 1.24
N ALA A 62 -23.46 -16.05 1.52
CA ALA A 62 -23.42 -15.35 2.80
C ALA A 62 -24.78 -14.76 3.21
N ASP A 63 -25.63 -14.38 2.26
CA ASP A 63 -26.96 -13.81 2.55
C ASP A 63 -27.92 -14.84 3.17
N ARG A 64 -27.58 -16.13 3.10
CA ARG A 64 -28.35 -17.23 3.70
C ARG A 64 -28.03 -17.46 5.18
N PHE A 65 -27.05 -16.77 5.74
CA PHE A 65 -26.55 -17.00 7.09
C PHE A 65 -26.58 -15.72 7.94
N ASP A 66 -26.88 -15.86 9.23
CA ASP A 66 -26.85 -14.73 10.16
C ASP A 66 -25.41 -14.51 10.67
N VAL A 67 -24.72 -13.57 10.03
CA VAL A 67 -23.35 -13.13 10.39
C VAL A 67 -23.23 -12.78 11.88
N ARG A 68 -24.26 -12.14 12.46
CA ARG A 68 -24.20 -11.70 13.86
C ARG A 68 -24.33 -12.88 14.80
N ASP A 69 -25.23 -13.81 14.53
CA ASP A 69 -25.37 -15.04 15.31
C ASP A 69 -24.09 -15.89 15.25
N LEU A 70 -23.52 -16.07 14.05
CA LEU A 70 -22.24 -16.75 13.85
C LEU A 70 -21.12 -16.12 14.69
N ALA A 71 -20.99 -14.80 14.66
CA ALA A 71 -19.99 -14.07 15.45
C ALA A 71 -20.17 -14.25 16.97
N LEU A 72 -21.41 -14.33 17.45
CA LEU A 72 -21.70 -14.57 18.87
C LEU A 72 -21.33 -16.01 19.29
N ARG A 73 -21.65 -17.00 18.46
CA ARG A 73 -21.31 -18.41 18.70
C ARG A 73 -19.81 -18.69 18.57
N ALA A 74 -19.09 -17.96 17.71
CA ALA A 74 -17.65 -18.11 17.52
C ALA A 74 -16.83 -18.00 18.82
N ARG A 75 -17.35 -17.27 19.82
CA ARG A 75 -16.70 -17.06 21.12
C ARG A 75 -16.46 -18.36 21.91
N SER A 76 -17.29 -19.39 21.72
CA SER A 76 -17.13 -20.66 22.46
C SER A 76 -15.99 -21.52 21.92
N GLY A 77 -15.74 -21.47 20.61
CA GLY A 77 -14.70 -22.23 19.91
C GLY A 77 -13.44 -21.42 19.59
N GLY A 78 -13.42 -20.14 19.92
CA GLY A 78 -12.32 -19.23 19.62
C GLY A 78 -12.21 -18.81 18.15
N ASN A 79 -13.06 -19.33 17.25
CA ASN A 79 -13.05 -19.03 15.82
C ASN A 79 -14.46 -19.19 15.20
N PRO A 80 -14.74 -18.53 14.05
CA PRO A 80 -16.07 -18.54 13.45
C PRO A 80 -16.37 -19.78 12.58
N VAL A 81 -15.39 -20.63 12.29
CA VAL A 81 -15.58 -21.75 11.34
C VAL A 81 -16.43 -22.85 11.95
N ILE A 82 -16.28 -23.15 13.24
CA ILE A 82 -17.09 -24.19 13.91
C ILE A 82 -18.61 -23.92 13.78
N PRO A 83 -19.13 -22.74 14.17
CA PRO A 83 -20.56 -22.45 14.00
C PRO A 83 -20.97 -22.33 12.53
N LEU A 84 -20.09 -21.83 11.64
CA LEU A 84 -20.35 -21.77 10.21
C LEU A 84 -20.57 -23.15 9.59
N VAL A 85 -19.69 -24.10 9.89
CA VAL A 85 -19.77 -25.49 9.39
C VAL A 85 -21.05 -26.15 9.86
N ALA A 86 -21.46 -25.93 11.11
CA ALA A 86 -22.72 -26.45 11.63
C ALA A 86 -23.93 -25.93 10.83
N ASP A 87 -23.97 -24.63 10.57
CA ASP A 87 -25.06 -24.00 9.83
C ASP A 87 -25.07 -24.42 8.35
N LEU A 88 -23.89 -24.45 7.70
CA LEU A 88 -23.74 -24.89 6.31
C LEU A 88 -24.17 -26.36 6.16
N THR A 89 -23.76 -27.24 7.08
CA THR A 89 -24.17 -28.64 7.09
C THR A 89 -25.69 -28.78 7.24
N ALA A 90 -26.33 -27.95 8.06
CA ALA A 90 -27.78 -27.97 8.20
C ALA A 90 -28.49 -27.48 6.92
N ALA A 91 -27.89 -26.53 6.21
CA ALA A 91 -28.46 -25.87 5.03
C ALA A 91 -28.33 -26.69 3.73
N VAL A 92 -27.36 -27.60 3.62
CA VAL A 92 -27.19 -28.45 2.44
C VAL A 92 -28.15 -29.66 2.45
N PRO A 93 -28.47 -30.23 1.26
CA PRO A 93 -29.18 -31.51 1.14
C PRO A 93 -28.54 -32.64 1.96
N GLU A 94 -29.37 -33.59 2.43
CA GLU A 94 -28.96 -34.64 3.37
C GLU A 94 -27.80 -35.50 2.87
N ASP A 95 -27.77 -35.80 1.58
CA ASP A 95 -26.72 -36.57 0.89
C ASP A 95 -25.40 -35.81 0.76
N ALA A 96 -25.42 -34.47 0.78
CA ALA A 96 -24.22 -33.63 0.75
C ALA A 96 -23.61 -33.39 2.15
N ARG A 97 -24.40 -33.53 3.23
CA ARG A 97 -23.96 -33.26 4.61
C ARG A 97 -22.65 -33.94 5.03
N PRO A 98 -22.42 -35.24 4.72
CA PRO A 98 -21.19 -35.92 5.14
C PRO A 98 -19.90 -35.37 4.49
N TYR A 99 -20.04 -34.53 3.46
CA TYR A 99 -18.93 -33.99 2.68
C TYR A 99 -18.61 -32.52 3.03
N VAL A 100 -19.46 -31.84 3.80
CA VAL A 100 -19.18 -30.48 4.31
C VAL A 100 -18.01 -30.55 5.31
N HIS A 101 -17.02 -29.68 5.13
CA HIS A 101 -15.82 -29.59 5.98
C HIS A 101 -15.03 -30.90 6.14
N ARG A 102 -15.22 -31.89 5.26
CA ARG A 102 -14.75 -33.25 5.51
C ARG A 102 -13.21 -33.31 5.50
N GLY A 103 -12.61 -33.60 6.66
CA GLY A 103 -11.16 -33.77 6.82
C GLY A 103 -10.37 -32.47 7.04
N ALA A 104 -10.98 -31.31 6.81
CA ALA A 104 -10.36 -30.01 7.05
C ALA A 104 -10.37 -29.63 8.55
N THR A 105 -9.68 -28.55 8.87
CA THR A 105 -9.76 -27.89 10.18
C THR A 105 -10.19 -26.43 10.05
N SER A 106 -10.59 -25.81 11.15
CA SER A 106 -11.02 -24.41 11.18
C SER A 106 -10.01 -23.45 10.55
N GLN A 107 -8.72 -23.67 10.78
CA GLN A 107 -7.67 -22.83 10.22
C GLN A 107 -7.50 -22.98 8.71
N ASP A 108 -7.79 -24.14 8.13
CA ASP A 108 -7.74 -24.33 6.67
C ASP A 108 -8.71 -23.36 5.97
N ILE A 109 -9.91 -23.24 6.53
CA ILE A 109 -10.97 -22.40 5.98
C ILE A 109 -10.69 -20.93 6.24
N LEU A 110 -10.33 -20.56 7.48
CA LEU A 110 -10.16 -19.16 7.85
C LEU A 110 -8.94 -18.51 7.17
N ASP A 111 -7.79 -19.21 7.12
CA ASP A 111 -6.59 -18.69 6.49
C ASP A 111 -6.75 -18.62 4.96
N THR A 112 -7.41 -19.62 4.35
CA THR A 112 -7.78 -19.56 2.92
C THR A 112 -8.72 -18.37 2.65
N ALA A 113 -9.72 -18.14 3.49
CA ALA A 113 -10.62 -17.00 3.37
C ALA A 113 -9.88 -15.66 3.48
N ALA A 114 -8.92 -15.54 4.39
CA ALA A 114 -8.08 -14.35 4.52
C ALA A 114 -7.27 -14.09 3.23
N MET A 115 -6.74 -15.14 2.59
CA MET A 115 -6.01 -15.01 1.32
C MET A 115 -6.93 -14.64 0.16
N LEU A 116 -8.16 -15.16 0.10
CA LEU A 116 -9.17 -14.74 -0.87
C LEU A 116 -9.54 -13.26 -0.72
N VAL A 117 -9.82 -12.82 0.51
CA VAL A 117 -10.13 -11.41 0.81
C VAL A 117 -8.95 -10.50 0.45
N ALA A 118 -7.73 -10.89 0.80
CA ALA A 118 -6.53 -10.16 0.42
C ALA A 118 -6.40 -10.08 -1.11
N SER A 119 -6.51 -11.19 -1.83
CA SER A 119 -6.41 -11.24 -3.29
C SER A 119 -7.43 -10.33 -4.00
N ARG A 120 -8.69 -10.36 -3.55
CA ARG A 120 -9.79 -9.53 -4.06
C ARG A 120 -9.54 -8.04 -3.78
N THR A 121 -9.14 -7.71 -2.56
CA THR A 121 -8.86 -6.32 -2.17
C THR A 121 -7.67 -5.76 -2.93
N LEU A 122 -6.57 -6.53 -3.02
CA LEU A 122 -5.36 -6.14 -3.72
C LEU A 122 -5.57 -5.91 -5.21
N ALA A 123 -6.53 -6.58 -5.85
CA ALA A 123 -6.87 -6.29 -7.24
C ALA A 123 -7.27 -4.82 -7.43
N THR A 124 -8.20 -4.32 -6.60
CA THR A 124 -8.65 -2.93 -6.64
C THR A 124 -7.55 -1.94 -6.23
N VAL A 125 -6.73 -2.30 -5.23
CA VAL A 125 -5.58 -1.48 -4.82
C VAL A 125 -4.59 -1.31 -5.96
N LEU A 126 -4.28 -2.38 -6.70
CA LEU A 126 -3.34 -2.35 -7.82
C LEU A 126 -3.85 -1.48 -8.97
N GLU A 127 -5.15 -1.55 -9.28
CA GLU A 127 -5.79 -0.66 -10.26
C GLU A 127 -5.65 0.82 -9.85
N ASP A 128 -5.89 1.12 -8.57
CA ASP A 128 -5.77 2.48 -8.03
C ASP A 128 -4.31 3.00 -8.06
N LEU A 129 -3.35 2.15 -7.71
CA LEU A 129 -1.92 2.49 -7.79
C LEU A 129 -1.48 2.74 -9.24
N GLU A 130 -1.98 1.98 -10.21
CA GLU A 130 -1.67 2.20 -11.62
C GLU A 130 -2.26 3.54 -12.11
N ARG A 131 -3.50 3.85 -11.73
CA ARG A 131 -4.12 5.16 -12.01
C ARG A 131 -3.31 6.31 -11.40
N ALA A 132 -2.93 6.18 -10.12
CA ALA A 132 -2.11 7.18 -9.44
C ALA A 132 -0.74 7.34 -10.11
N ALA A 133 -0.07 6.24 -10.47
CA ALA A 133 1.22 6.27 -11.16
C ALA A 133 1.12 6.95 -12.53
N GLY A 134 0.04 6.72 -13.28
CA GLY A 134 -0.24 7.37 -14.57
C GLY A 134 -0.40 8.88 -14.43
N GLU A 135 -1.22 9.35 -13.48
CA GLU A 135 -1.42 10.78 -13.25
C GLU A 135 -0.16 11.48 -12.72
N VAL A 136 0.57 10.84 -11.81
CA VAL A 136 1.85 11.39 -11.34
C VAL A 136 2.88 11.42 -12.48
N ALA A 137 2.89 10.44 -13.40
CA ALA A 137 3.73 10.48 -14.59
C ALA A 137 3.39 11.69 -15.50
N ARG A 138 2.10 11.99 -15.67
CA ARG A 138 1.63 13.15 -16.41
C ARG A 138 2.14 14.44 -15.76
N HIS A 139 1.99 14.58 -14.44
CA HIS A 139 2.55 15.73 -13.70
C HIS A 139 4.06 15.85 -13.85
N ALA A 140 4.79 14.74 -13.70
CA ALA A 140 6.24 14.71 -13.86
C ALA A 140 6.68 15.16 -15.26
N THR A 141 5.95 14.74 -16.30
CA THR A 141 6.20 15.12 -17.70
C THR A 141 5.87 16.58 -17.96
N THR A 142 4.66 17.03 -17.59
CA THR A 142 4.20 18.41 -17.80
C THR A 142 5.07 19.41 -17.06
N HIS A 143 5.52 19.07 -15.86
CA HIS A 143 6.30 19.94 -14.99
C HIS A 143 7.77 19.59 -14.92
N ARG A 144 8.30 18.85 -15.92
CA ARG A 144 9.69 18.42 -16.03
C ARG A 144 10.68 19.52 -15.63
N ASP A 145 10.46 20.71 -16.18
CA ASP A 145 11.31 21.89 -16.01
C ASP A 145 10.64 23.02 -15.21
N THR A 146 9.51 22.76 -14.53
CA THR A 146 8.89 23.75 -13.65
C THR A 146 9.73 23.91 -12.39
N GLN A 147 10.45 25.03 -12.28
CA GLN A 147 11.37 25.26 -11.17
C GLN A 147 10.64 25.58 -9.87
N MET A 148 11.19 25.07 -8.76
CA MET A 148 10.70 25.35 -7.41
C MET A 148 11.86 25.31 -6.41
N ALA A 149 11.65 25.85 -5.21
CA ALA A 149 12.65 25.75 -4.14
C ALA A 149 12.79 24.30 -3.65
N GLY A 150 14.01 23.75 -3.70
CA GLY A 150 14.36 22.54 -2.97
C GLY A 150 14.37 22.84 -1.48
N ARG A 151 13.76 21.96 -0.67
CA ARG A 151 13.62 22.15 0.78
C ARG A 151 14.30 21.02 1.54
N THR A 152 15.23 21.35 2.42
CA THR A 152 15.93 20.40 3.30
C THR A 152 15.86 20.91 4.74
N LEU A 153 15.51 20.02 5.69
CA LEU A 153 15.34 20.40 7.11
C LEU A 153 14.49 21.67 7.31
N THR A 154 13.38 21.76 6.57
CA THR A 154 12.43 22.91 6.52
C THR A 154 12.95 24.21 5.90
N GLN A 155 14.19 24.26 5.41
CA GLN A 155 14.82 25.45 4.82
C GLN A 155 14.94 25.35 3.29
N HIS A 156 14.99 26.49 2.61
CA HIS A 156 15.39 26.54 1.19
C HIS A 156 16.86 26.13 1.06
N ALA A 157 17.14 25.23 0.12
CA ALA A 157 18.48 24.69 -0.14
C ALA A 157 18.99 25.19 -1.49
N VAL A 158 18.66 24.47 -2.57
CA VAL A 158 18.97 24.82 -3.96
C VAL A 158 17.71 24.66 -4.83
N PRO A 159 17.62 25.30 -6.00
CA PRO A 159 16.51 25.09 -6.92
C PRO A 159 16.40 23.62 -7.37
N THR A 160 15.17 23.17 -7.54
CA THR A 160 14.84 21.85 -8.12
C THR A 160 13.67 22.03 -9.10
N THR A 161 13.11 20.94 -9.62
CA THR A 161 11.88 20.99 -10.42
C THR A 161 10.75 20.20 -9.78
N PHE A 162 9.51 20.64 -9.99
CA PHE A 162 8.35 19.88 -9.58
C PHE A 162 8.28 18.53 -10.30
N GLY A 163 8.72 18.48 -11.56
CA GLY A 163 8.85 17.25 -12.33
C GLY A 163 9.70 16.19 -11.62
N LEU A 164 10.86 16.57 -11.10
CA LEU A 164 11.72 15.66 -10.34
C LEU A 164 11.05 15.18 -9.05
N LYS A 165 10.32 16.05 -8.35
CA LYS A 165 9.58 15.68 -7.14
C LYS A 165 8.47 14.67 -7.45
N ALA A 166 7.69 14.92 -8.49
CA ALA A 166 6.63 14.03 -8.96
C ALA A 166 7.19 12.69 -9.45
N ALA A 167 8.31 12.70 -10.18
CA ALA A 167 9.00 11.47 -10.57
C ALA A 167 9.40 10.61 -9.36
N GLY A 168 9.83 11.23 -8.26
CA GLY A 168 10.09 10.54 -7.00
C GLY A 168 8.84 9.95 -6.34
N TRP A 169 7.69 10.64 -6.40
CA TRP A 169 6.41 10.07 -5.96
C TRP A 169 6.02 8.84 -6.78
N ARG A 170 6.13 8.94 -8.11
CA ARG A 170 5.83 7.84 -9.03
C ARG A 170 6.69 6.62 -8.73
N ALA A 171 8.01 6.81 -8.51
CA ALA A 171 8.90 5.71 -8.20
C ALA A 171 8.45 4.90 -6.97
N LEU A 172 8.02 5.59 -5.90
CA LEU A 172 7.50 4.93 -4.69
C LEU A 172 6.18 4.19 -4.93
N ILE A 173 5.29 4.76 -5.75
CA ILE A 173 4.02 4.11 -6.12
C ILE A 173 4.29 2.84 -6.94
N LEU A 174 5.24 2.88 -7.88
CA LEU A 174 5.64 1.69 -8.65
C LEU A 174 6.30 0.63 -7.78
N ASP A 175 7.14 1.02 -6.82
CA ASP A 175 7.71 0.07 -5.85
C ASP A 175 6.61 -0.61 -5.02
N ALA A 176 5.56 0.13 -4.66
CA ALA A 176 4.42 -0.42 -3.94
C ALA A 176 3.62 -1.39 -4.82
N ARG A 177 3.33 -1.00 -6.06
CA ARG A 177 2.66 -1.84 -7.08
C ARG A 177 3.41 -3.16 -7.28
N ASP A 178 4.72 -3.12 -7.48
CA ASP A 178 5.52 -4.30 -7.77
C ASP A 178 5.54 -5.27 -6.58
N ARG A 179 5.66 -4.75 -5.34
CA ARG A 179 5.57 -5.53 -4.11
C ARG A 179 4.20 -6.19 -3.94
N LEU A 180 3.11 -5.42 -4.08
CA LEU A 180 1.76 -5.96 -3.94
C LEU A 180 1.42 -6.95 -5.06
N THR A 181 1.94 -6.75 -6.27
CA THR A 181 1.78 -7.69 -7.39
C THR A 181 2.45 -9.02 -7.05
N ALA A 182 3.69 -8.98 -6.56
CA ALA A 182 4.41 -10.18 -6.15
C ALA A 182 3.68 -10.93 -5.02
N VAL A 183 3.28 -10.21 -3.97
CA VAL A 183 2.54 -10.80 -2.84
C VAL A 183 1.20 -11.39 -3.29
N ARG A 184 0.43 -10.67 -4.11
CA ARG A 184 -0.87 -11.15 -4.62
C ARG A 184 -0.71 -12.45 -5.43
N ALA A 185 0.36 -12.56 -6.22
CA ALA A 185 0.64 -13.75 -7.02
C ALA A 185 1.07 -14.96 -6.17
N SER A 186 1.56 -14.75 -4.96
CA SER A 186 2.06 -15.81 -4.06
C SER A 186 1.11 -16.17 -2.93
N LEU A 187 -0.10 -15.57 -2.84
CA LEU A 187 -1.07 -15.86 -1.78
C LEU A 187 -1.51 -17.33 -1.85
N PRO A 188 -1.20 -18.18 -0.84
CA PRO A 188 -1.44 -19.60 -0.93
C PRO A 188 -2.83 -20.00 -0.41
N ALA A 189 -3.37 -21.10 -0.91
CA ALA A 189 -4.45 -21.80 -0.20
C ALA A 189 -3.89 -22.42 1.10
N GLN A 190 -4.73 -22.63 2.12
CA GLN A 190 -4.35 -23.35 3.34
C GLN A 190 -5.13 -24.66 3.41
N LEU A 191 -4.42 -25.79 3.37
CA LEU A 191 -5.00 -27.11 3.59
C LEU A 191 -3.97 -28.01 4.29
N GLY A 192 -4.20 -28.30 5.56
CA GLY A 192 -3.32 -29.14 6.38
C GLY A 192 -4.06 -30.13 7.28
N GLY A 193 -5.38 -30.00 7.46
CA GLY A 193 -6.13 -30.79 8.42
C GLY A 193 -5.75 -30.44 9.86
N ALA A 194 -6.10 -31.31 10.82
CA ALA A 194 -6.07 -30.98 12.25
C ALA A 194 -4.73 -30.38 12.76
N ALA A 195 -3.60 -30.92 12.30
CA ALA A 195 -2.24 -30.56 12.73
C ALA A 195 -1.22 -30.60 11.57
N GLY A 196 -1.64 -30.25 10.35
CA GLY A 196 -0.73 -30.09 9.21
C GLY A 196 -0.28 -31.38 8.51
N THR A 197 -0.89 -32.53 8.81
CA THR A 197 -0.51 -33.85 8.24
C THR A 197 -1.46 -34.38 7.18
N LEU A 198 -2.61 -33.73 6.96
CA LEU A 198 -3.68 -34.20 6.07
C LEU A 198 -4.23 -35.60 6.37
N ALA A 199 -3.89 -36.21 7.52
CA ALA A 199 -4.18 -37.63 7.80
C ALA A 199 -5.66 -38.01 7.72
N ALA A 200 -6.56 -37.08 8.06
CA ALA A 200 -7.99 -37.31 7.95
C ALA A 200 -8.45 -37.53 6.49
N PHE A 201 -7.84 -36.83 5.53
CA PHE A 201 -8.17 -36.98 4.11
C PHE A 201 -7.79 -38.37 3.60
N SER A 202 -6.66 -38.92 4.05
CA SER A 202 -6.21 -40.27 3.69
C SER A 202 -7.24 -41.33 4.09
N ALA A 203 -7.83 -41.19 5.28
CA ALA A 203 -8.83 -42.13 5.80
C ALA A 203 -10.13 -42.17 5.00
N PHE A 204 -10.41 -41.14 4.18
CA PHE A 204 -11.60 -41.08 3.33
C PHE A 204 -11.34 -41.51 1.88
N SER A 205 -10.10 -41.83 1.53
CA SER A 205 -9.74 -42.43 0.25
C SER A 205 -10.25 -43.88 0.22
N ALA A 206 -10.95 -44.29 -0.84
CA ALA A 206 -11.52 -45.63 -0.91
C ALA A 206 -10.44 -46.74 -0.78
N PRO A 207 -10.79 -47.96 -0.31
CA PRO A 207 -9.85 -49.08 -0.20
C PRO A 207 -9.17 -49.50 -1.52
N SER A 208 -9.67 -49.05 -2.68
CA SER A 208 -9.03 -49.27 -3.98
C SER A 208 -7.82 -48.36 -4.26
N VAL A 209 -7.60 -47.34 -3.43
CA VAL A 209 -6.42 -46.44 -3.44
C VAL A 209 -5.49 -46.77 -2.27
N ALA A 210 -6.02 -47.40 -1.22
CA ALA A 210 -5.29 -47.79 -0.01
C ALA A 210 -4.79 -49.25 -0.02
N GLN A 211 -4.64 -49.87 -1.20
CA GLN A 211 -3.59 -50.86 -1.33
C GLN A 211 -2.28 -50.06 -1.28
N GLU A 212 -1.53 -50.23 -0.20
CA GLU A 212 -0.08 -50.00 -0.19
C GLU A 212 0.53 -50.93 -1.25
N ASP A 213 0.33 -50.61 -2.53
CA ASP A 213 1.24 -51.06 -3.56
C ASP A 213 2.59 -50.45 -3.19
N ALA A 214 3.63 -51.28 -3.18
CA ALA A 214 4.97 -50.98 -2.67
C ALA A 214 5.68 -49.78 -3.34
N ASP A 215 4.97 -49.02 -4.17
CA ASP A 215 5.43 -47.96 -5.06
C ASP A 215 4.97 -46.54 -4.64
N GLY A 216 4.18 -46.37 -3.57
CA GLY A 216 3.91 -45.05 -2.96
C GLY A 216 2.80 -44.19 -3.59
N GLN A 217 1.84 -44.76 -4.33
CA GLN A 217 0.78 -44.00 -5.02
C GLN A 217 -0.22 -43.25 -4.09
N GLY A 218 -0.52 -43.75 -2.89
CA GLY A 218 -1.54 -43.13 -2.01
C GLY A 218 -1.17 -41.75 -1.43
N GLU A 219 0.13 -41.44 -1.32
CA GLU A 219 0.62 -40.12 -0.88
C GLU A 219 0.55 -39.09 -2.01
N ALA A 220 0.71 -39.53 -3.27
CA ALA A 220 0.62 -38.68 -4.46
C ALA A 220 -0.80 -38.09 -4.65
N ASP A 221 -1.83 -38.82 -4.22
CA ASP A 221 -3.23 -38.41 -4.35
C ASP A 221 -3.63 -37.30 -3.36
N LEU A 222 -3.00 -37.22 -2.19
CA LEU A 222 -3.28 -36.15 -1.21
C LEU A 222 -2.63 -34.83 -1.60
N LEU A 223 -1.44 -34.88 -2.19
CA LEU A 223 -0.81 -33.69 -2.77
C LEU A 223 -1.62 -33.20 -3.99
N ALA A 224 -2.21 -34.11 -4.77
CA ALA A 224 -3.14 -33.74 -5.84
C ALA A 224 -4.39 -33.00 -5.32
N LEU A 225 -4.88 -33.32 -4.11
CA LEU A 225 -5.98 -32.59 -3.46
C LEU A 225 -5.60 -31.15 -3.12
N VAL A 226 -4.41 -30.92 -2.54
CA VAL A 226 -3.93 -29.56 -2.22
C VAL A 226 -3.82 -28.73 -3.50
N ALA A 227 -3.22 -29.29 -4.55
CA ALA A 227 -3.12 -28.65 -5.85
C ALA A 227 -4.49 -28.36 -6.47
N ALA A 228 -5.45 -29.29 -6.38
CA ALA A 228 -6.82 -29.09 -6.86
C ALA A 228 -7.54 -27.98 -6.08
N TYR A 229 -7.40 -27.95 -4.75
CA TYR A 229 -7.98 -26.94 -3.89
C TYR A 229 -7.44 -25.54 -4.19
N ALA A 230 -6.12 -25.41 -4.35
CA ALA A 230 -5.50 -24.16 -4.76
C ALA A 230 -6.02 -23.66 -6.13
N ARG A 231 -6.14 -24.57 -7.11
CA ARG A 231 -6.68 -24.25 -8.45
C ARG A 231 -8.14 -23.81 -8.41
N GLU A 232 -8.99 -24.49 -7.65
CA GLU A 232 -10.41 -24.13 -7.47
C GLU A 232 -10.59 -22.70 -6.94
N LEU A 233 -9.63 -22.21 -6.17
CA LEU A 233 -9.65 -20.90 -5.53
C LEU A 233 -8.88 -19.83 -6.30
N GLY A 234 -8.09 -20.21 -7.30
CA GLY A 234 -7.15 -19.30 -7.96
C GLY A 234 -6.06 -18.77 -7.01
N LEU A 235 -5.69 -19.57 -6.01
CA LEU A 235 -4.59 -19.27 -5.07
C LEU A 235 -3.36 -20.12 -5.40
N ALA A 236 -2.21 -19.74 -4.86
CA ALA A 236 -0.99 -20.51 -5.00
C ALA A 236 -1.07 -21.84 -4.25
N GLU A 237 -0.46 -22.89 -4.81
CA GLU A 237 -0.23 -24.15 -4.11
C GLU A 237 0.96 -23.97 -3.15
N PRO A 238 0.77 -24.14 -1.83
CA PRO A 238 1.88 -24.04 -0.89
C PRO A 238 2.73 -25.32 -0.90
N ALA A 239 4.03 -25.18 -0.63
CA ALA A 239 4.93 -26.32 -0.49
C ALA A 239 4.63 -27.16 0.77
N LEU A 240 4.11 -26.52 1.82
CA LEU A 240 3.74 -27.13 3.10
C LEU A 240 2.49 -26.43 3.65
N PRO A 241 1.66 -27.11 4.46
CA PRO A 241 0.68 -26.44 5.29
C PRO A 241 1.36 -25.35 6.13
N TRP A 242 0.79 -24.14 6.14
CA TRP A 242 1.43 -22.97 6.73
C TRP A 242 0.70 -22.46 7.97
N HIS A 243 0.07 -23.36 8.74
CA HIS A 243 -0.67 -23.04 9.97
C HIS A 243 0.17 -22.20 10.95
N THR A 244 1.46 -22.48 11.07
CA THR A 244 2.42 -21.73 11.90
C THR A 244 3.59 -21.14 11.12
N LEU A 245 3.58 -21.26 9.78
CA LEU A 245 4.56 -20.66 8.88
C LEU A 245 3.99 -19.36 8.29
N ARG A 246 3.92 -18.30 9.10
CA ARG A 246 3.13 -17.09 8.80
C ARG A 246 3.75 -16.13 7.76
N THR A 247 4.57 -16.65 6.85
CA THR A 247 5.19 -15.88 5.76
C THR A 247 4.16 -15.12 4.91
N PRO A 248 3.03 -15.70 4.47
CA PRO A 248 2.04 -14.96 3.68
C PRO A 248 1.48 -13.73 4.39
N ILE A 249 1.29 -13.83 5.71
CA ILE A 249 0.78 -12.74 6.56
C ILE A 249 1.83 -11.65 6.72
N ALA A 250 3.10 -12.02 6.97
CA ALA A 250 4.20 -11.07 7.09
C ALA A 250 4.50 -10.33 5.78
N ASP A 251 4.41 -11.03 4.64
CA ASP A 251 4.60 -10.43 3.31
C ASP A 251 3.49 -9.43 2.98
N LEU A 252 2.22 -9.79 3.27
CA LEU A 252 1.09 -8.86 3.19
C LEU A 252 1.32 -7.63 4.08
N ALA A 253 1.70 -7.83 5.34
CA ALA A 253 1.94 -6.76 6.29
C ALA A 253 3.00 -5.77 5.78
N GLY A 254 4.15 -6.28 5.34
CA GLY A 254 5.25 -5.47 4.81
C GLY A 254 4.88 -4.71 3.55
N ALA A 255 4.24 -5.36 2.59
CA ALA A 255 3.87 -4.73 1.32
C ALA A 255 2.76 -3.68 1.49
N LEU A 256 1.76 -3.95 2.32
CA LEU A 256 0.69 -2.99 2.65
C LEU A 256 1.23 -1.79 3.44
N ALA A 257 2.07 -2.00 4.45
CA ALA A 257 2.69 -0.91 5.21
C ALA A 257 3.59 -0.03 4.33
N PHE A 258 4.37 -0.64 3.43
CA PHE A 258 5.16 0.10 2.45
C PHE A 258 4.28 0.96 1.55
N THR A 259 3.17 0.39 1.04
CA THR A 259 2.22 1.11 0.18
C THR A 259 1.62 2.33 0.87
N ALA A 260 1.20 2.18 2.13
CA ALA A 260 0.71 3.32 2.94
C ALA A 260 1.78 4.41 3.10
N GLY A 261 3.04 4.02 3.33
CA GLY A 261 4.17 4.95 3.43
C GLY A 261 4.49 5.66 2.11
N ALA A 262 4.47 4.94 0.99
CA ALA A 262 4.71 5.47 -0.36
C ALA A 262 3.69 6.57 -0.72
N LEU A 263 2.40 6.29 -0.54
CA LEU A 263 1.33 7.26 -0.74
C LEU A 263 1.41 8.40 0.31
N GLY A 264 1.73 8.05 1.55
CA GLY A 264 1.95 8.99 2.65
C GLY A 264 3.03 10.03 2.38
N LYS A 265 4.10 9.66 1.66
CA LYS A 265 5.16 10.59 1.24
C LYS A 265 4.61 11.66 0.30
N MET A 266 3.84 11.27 -0.72
CA MET A 266 3.19 12.22 -1.64
C MET A 266 2.22 13.12 -0.87
N ALA A 267 1.38 12.55 -0.01
CA ALA A 267 0.45 13.30 0.82
C ALA A 267 1.15 14.31 1.74
N ALA A 268 2.25 13.93 2.40
CA ALA A 268 3.00 14.83 3.27
C ALA A 268 3.60 16.02 2.48
N ASP A 269 4.09 15.77 1.27
CA ASP A 269 4.56 16.84 0.39
C ASP A 269 3.39 17.76 0.00
N VAL A 270 2.24 17.23 -0.44
CA VAL A 270 1.05 18.04 -0.78
C VAL A 270 0.59 18.89 0.39
N LEU A 271 0.43 18.30 1.58
CA LEU A 271 0.05 19.02 2.80
C LEU A 271 0.98 20.20 3.12
N THR A 272 2.27 20.06 2.78
CA THR A 272 3.27 21.11 2.99
C THR A 272 3.18 22.18 1.92
N LEU A 273 3.07 21.77 0.65
CA LEU A 273 3.07 22.64 -0.53
C LEU A 273 1.76 23.42 -0.69
N SER A 274 0.66 22.93 -0.12
CA SER A 274 -0.65 23.57 -0.16
C SER A 274 -0.92 24.55 0.98
N ARG A 275 0.05 24.77 1.89
CA ARG A 275 -0.09 25.75 2.97
C ARG A 275 -0.21 27.16 2.41
N THR A 276 -0.95 28.02 3.11
CA THR A 276 -1.21 29.40 2.70
C THR A 276 0.07 30.18 2.39
N GLU A 277 1.14 29.98 3.15
CA GLU A 277 2.42 30.67 2.98
C GLU A 277 3.28 30.10 1.83
N ILE A 278 2.87 28.99 1.21
CA ILE A 278 3.60 28.34 0.10
C ILE A 278 2.76 28.36 -1.18
N GLY A 279 1.54 27.83 -1.16
CA GLY A 279 0.59 27.90 -2.27
C GLY A 279 1.09 27.31 -3.60
N GLU A 280 2.01 26.33 -3.56
CA GLU A 280 2.65 25.77 -4.76
C GLU A 280 1.81 24.69 -5.43
N VAL A 281 0.92 24.04 -4.66
CA VAL A 281 -0.05 23.07 -5.17
C VAL A 281 -1.37 23.20 -4.44
N GLU A 282 -2.44 22.76 -5.06
CA GLU A 282 -3.79 22.72 -4.48
C GLU A 282 -4.50 21.43 -4.88
N GLU A 283 -5.38 20.92 -4.02
CA GLU A 283 -6.31 19.84 -4.38
C GLU A 283 -7.56 20.47 -5.03
N GLU A 284 -7.98 19.95 -6.18
CA GLU A 284 -9.26 20.31 -6.81
C GLU A 284 -10.45 19.99 -5.86
N GLU A 285 -11.47 20.86 -5.85
CA GLU A 285 -12.46 21.00 -4.78
C GLU A 285 -12.95 19.69 -4.12
N TRP A 286 -12.50 19.44 -2.89
CA TRP A 286 -13.24 18.66 -1.90
C TRP A 286 -13.04 19.25 -0.49
N GLY A 287 -14.14 19.51 0.23
CA GLY A 287 -14.09 20.00 1.62
C GLY A 287 -14.17 21.51 1.80
N GLY A 288 -15.06 22.18 1.06
CA GLY A 288 -15.40 23.59 1.29
C GLY A 288 -15.82 23.85 2.74
N SER A 289 -15.17 24.82 3.40
CA SER A 289 -15.58 25.23 4.74
C SER A 289 -16.86 26.05 4.66
N SER A 290 -17.91 25.60 5.34
CA SER A 290 -19.20 26.32 5.41
C SER A 290 -19.08 27.75 5.98
N ALA A 291 -17.96 28.08 6.63
CA ALA A 291 -17.70 29.39 7.23
C ALA A 291 -16.73 30.27 6.43
N LEU A 292 -15.89 29.70 5.55
CA LEU A 292 -14.79 30.43 4.91
C LEU A 292 -14.69 30.05 3.41
N PRO A 293 -15.20 30.89 2.50
CA PRO A 293 -15.25 30.59 1.06
C PRO A 293 -13.89 30.36 0.39
N HIS A 294 -12.79 30.86 0.96
CA HIS A 294 -11.43 30.70 0.43
C HIS A 294 -10.69 29.48 1.00
N LYS A 295 -11.28 28.74 1.96
CA LYS A 295 -10.61 27.65 2.67
C LYS A 295 -10.77 26.33 1.91
N ALA A 296 -9.81 26.04 1.03
CA ALA A 296 -9.64 24.75 0.37
C ALA A 296 -8.73 23.84 1.24
N ASN A 297 -9.30 22.79 1.84
CA ASN A 297 -8.53 21.86 2.66
C ASN A 297 -7.99 20.71 1.79
N PRO A 298 -6.72 20.27 1.96
CA PRO A 298 -6.17 19.12 1.27
C PRO A 298 -6.67 17.81 1.90
N VAL A 299 -7.93 17.45 1.64
CA VAL A 299 -8.60 16.36 2.35
C VAL A 299 -8.05 15.00 1.94
N HIS A 300 -7.80 14.74 0.66
CA HIS A 300 -7.24 13.45 0.24
C HIS A 300 -5.85 13.24 0.84
N ALA A 301 -4.97 14.25 0.79
CA ALA A 301 -3.68 14.16 1.45
C ALA A 301 -3.80 13.96 2.96
N THR A 302 -4.80 14.58 3.61
CA THR A 302 -5.05 14.39 5.05
C THR A 302 -5.43 12.93 5.38
N LEU A 303 -6.32 12.32 4.60
CA LEU A 303 -6.78 10.94 4.80
C LEU A 303 -5.67 9.93 4.53
N ILE A 304 -4.90 10.10 3.45
CA ILE A 304 -3.73 9.28 3.13
C ILE A 304 -2.68 9.39 4.26
N ALA A 305 -2.39 10.60 4.75
CA ALA A 305 -1.44 10.80 5.83
C ALA A 305 -1.88 10.14 7.14
N ALA A 306 -3.19 10.09 7.41
CA ALA A 306 -3.73 9.35 8.56
C ALA A 306 -3.51 7.84 8.41
N ALA A 307 -3.78 7.27 7.22
CA ALA A 307 -3.52 5.87 6.93
C ALA A 307 -2.02 5.51 7.07
N ALA A 308 -1.13 6.35 6.52
CA ALA A 308 0.33 6.18 6.59
C ALA A 308 0.86 6.15 8.02
N ARG A 309 0.22 6.85 8.97
CA ARG A 309 0.59 6.83 10.40
C ARG A 309 0.07 5.60 11.14
N ARG A 310 -1.04 5.00 10.70
CA ARG A 310 -1.65 3.83 11.35
C ARG A 310 -1.08 2.50 10.86
N ALA A 311 -0.82 2.40 9.56
CA ALA A 311 -0.41 1.15 8.91
C ALA A 311 0.81 0.46 9.56
N PRO A 312 1.89 1.18 9.97
CA PRO A 312 3.05 0.53 10.58
C PRO A 312 2.74 -0.20 11.91
N GLY A 313 1.83 0.35 12.72
CA GLY A 313 1.43 -0.27 13.99
C GLY A 313 0.68 -1.59 13.78
N LEU A 314 -0.23 -1.63 12.80
CA LEU A 314 -0.96 -2.85 12.44
C LEU A 314 -0.01 -3.91 11.86
N ALA A 315 0.90 -3.51 10.97
CA ALA A 315 1.90 -4.40 10.41
C ALA A 315 2.84 -4.96 11.48
N ALA A 316 3.21 -4.16 12.50
CA ALA A 316 4.02 -4.63 13.61
C ALA A 316 3.33 -5.75 14.40
N THR A 317 2.01 -5.67 14.61
CA THR A 317 1.24 -6.77 15.22
C THR A 317 1.33 -8.04 14.37
N LEU A 318 1.16 -7.93 13.06
CA LEU A 318 1.24 -9.07 12.13
C LEU A 318 2.65 -9.70 12.08
N TYR A 319 3.71 -8.88 12.12
CA TYR A 319 5.07 -9.41 12.27
C TYR A 319 5.29 -10.11 13.61
N GLY A 320 4.67 -9.61 14.69
CA GLY A 320 4.69 -10.26 16.00
C GLY A 320 4.06 -11.66 15.97
N SER A 321 3.07 -11.89 15.11
CA SER A 321 2.42 -13.20 14.96
C SER A 321 3.28 -14.26 14.25
N LEU A 322 4.45 -13.91 13.69
CA LEU A 322 5.40 -14.90 13.14
C LEU A 322 5.89 -15.89 14.20
N THR A 323 5.96 -15.47 15.47
CA THR A 323 6.25 -16.39 16.58
C THR A 323 4.98 -17.16 16.93
N ALA A 324 4.65 -18.14 16.09
CA ALA A 324 3.53 -19.05 16.25
C ALA A 324 4.04 -20.40 16.77
N GLU A 325 3.69 -20.74 18.01
CA GLU A 325 4.06 -22.01 18.64
C GLU A 325 3.27 -23.21 18.11
N ASP A 326 3.91 -24.39 18.17
CA ASP A 326 3.37 -25.71 17.82
C ASP A 326 2.70 -25.75 16.42
N GLU A 327 1.65 -26.57 16.25
CA GLU A 327 0.92 -26.71 14.99
C GLU A 327 -0.29 -25.78 14.86
N ARG A 328 -0.67 -25.08 15.94
CA ARG A 328 -1.66 -23.98 15.95
C ARG A 328 -1.49 -23.12 17.21
N PRO A 329 -1.11 -21.84 17.09
CA PRO A 329 -0.77 -21.03 18.25
C PRO A 329 -2.01 -20.53 19.00
N ALA A 330 -1.94 -20.54 20.32
CA ALA A 330 -2.97 -20.09 21.25
C ALA A 330 -2.89 -18.58 21.50
N GLY A 331 -2.89 -17.80 20.41
CA GLY A 331 -2.95 -16.34 20.48
C GLY A 331 -2.39 -15.65 19.25
N ALA A 332 -1.19 -16.05 18.79
CA ALA A 332 -0.51 -15.41 17.66
C ALA A 332 -1.39 -15.39 16.39
N TRP A 333 -2.04 -16.51 16.07
CA TRP A 333 -2.98 -16.61 14.94
C TRP A 333 -4.21 -15.71 15.11
N HIS A 334 -4.81 -15.68 16.30
CA HIS A 334 -6.01 -14.88 16.59
C HIS A 334 -5.71 -13.37 16.51
N ALA A 335 -4.48 -12.97 16.83
CA ALA A 335 -4.04 -11.58 16.76
C ALA A 335 -3.87 -11.06 15.32
N GLU A 336 -3.94 -11.92 14.30
CA GLU A 336 -3.77 -11.53 12.90
C GLU A 336 -5.03 -10.94 12.27
N TRP A 337 -6.21 -11.41 12.66
CA TRP A 337 -7.44 -11.24 11.87
C TRP A 337 -7.88 -9.78 11.75
N GLU A 338 -7.98 -9.08 12.87
CA GLU A 338 -8.39 -7.67 12.88
C GLU A 338 -7.32 -6.76 12.26
N PRO A 339 -6.02 -6.85 12.63
CA PRO A 339 -5.00 -5.99 12.03
C PRO A 339 -4.82 -6.21 10.54
N LEU A 340 -4.91 -7.45 10.04
CA LEU A 340 -4.85 -7.73 8.60
C LEU A 340 -6.01 -7.07 7.87
N ARG A 341 -7.25 -7.27 8.36
CA ARG A 341 -8.45 -6.66 7.79
C ARG A 341 -8.35 -5.13 7.78
N ASP A 342 -7.95 -4.55 8.90
CA ASP A 342 -7.84 -3.10 9.04
C ASP A 342 -6.73 -2.52 8.15
N LEU A 343 -5.62 -3.23 7.98
CA LEU A 343 -4.53 -2.81 7.12
C LEU A 343 -4.93 -2.85 5.64
N LEU A 344 -5.63 -3.90 5.20
CA LEU A 344 -6.22 -3.98 3.86
C LEU A 344 -7.20 -2.82 3.60
N ARG A 345 -8.09 -2.54 4.55
CA ARG A 345 -9.05 -1.42 4.47
C ARG A 345 -8.37 -0.06 4.36
N LEU A 346 -7.38 0.19 5.22
CA LEU A 346 -6.66 1.46 5.27
C LEU A 346 -5.89 1.70 3.97
N VAL A 347 -5.20 0.68 3.44
CA VAL A 347 -4.45 0.80 2.20
C VAL A 347 -5.37 0.92 0.99
N GLY A 348 -6.49 0.20 0.96
CA GLY A 348 -7.50 0.35 -0.10
C GLY A 348 -8.09 1.76 -0.16
N GLY A 349 -8.46 2.32 1.00
CA GLY A 349 -8.88 3.72 1.07
C GLY A 349 -7.80 4.70 0.62
N ALA A 350 -6.56 4.52 1.12
CA ALA A 350 -5.44 5.37 0.76
C ALA A 350 -5.06 5.30 -0.73
N ALA A 351 -5.17 4.13 -1.37
CA ALA A 351 -4.90 3.96 -2.79
C ALA A 351 -5.94 4.70 -3.64
N ARG A 352 -7.24 4.54 -3.32
CA ARG A 352 -8.33 5.29 -3.96
C ARG A 352 -8.12 6.80 -3.84
N ASP A 353 -7.87 7.28 -2.62
CA ASP A 353 -7.63 8.69 -2.35
C ASP A 353 -6.32 9.17 -3.01
N GLY A 354 -5.31 8.31 -3.13
CA GLY A 354 -4.05 8.60 -3.81
C GLY A 354 -4.24 8.79 -5.31
N ALA A 355 -5.09 7.99 -5.96
CA ALA A 355 -5.46 8.16 -7.35
C ALA A 355 -6.26 9.46 -7.56
N ALA A 356 -7.22 9.75 -6.69
CA ALA A 356 -8.00 10.99 -6.73
C ALA A 356 -7.11 12.23 -6.51
N LEU A 357 -6.23 12.19 -5.51
CA LEU A 357 -5.25 13.24 -5.24
C LEU A 357 -4.36 13.49 -6.46
N ALA A 358 -3.78 12.44 -7.04
CA ALA A 358 -2.92 12.59 -8.21
C ALA A 358 -3.66 13.20 -9.41
N ALA A 359 -4.89 12.77 -9.67
CA ALA A 359 -5.72 13.29 -10.76
C ALA A 359 -6.09 14.77 -10.56
N GLY A 360 -6.55 15.12 -9.35
CA GLY A 360 -7.03 16.46 -8.99
C GLY A 360 -5.95 17.42 -8.48
N LEU A 361 -4.66 17.04 -8.51
CA LEU A 361 -3.60 17.92 -8.05
C LEU A 361 -3.37 19.06 -9.05
N ARG A 362 -3.60 20.29 -8.61
CA ARG A 362 -3.29 21.50 -9.38
C ARG A 362 -1.94 22.06 -8.96
N VAL A 363 -1.01 22.12 -9.91
CA VAL A 363 0.30 22.75 -9.70
C VAL A 363 0.20 24.24 -10.00
N VAL A 364 0.88 25.08 -9.20
CA VAL A 364 0.89 26.54 -9.36
C VAL A 364 2.31 27.03 -9.66
N PRO A 365 2.77 26.95 -10.94
CA PRO A 365 4.14 27.33 -11.31
C PRO A 365 4.51 28.78 -10.96
N TYR A 366 3.54 29.69 -10.97
CA TYR A 366 3.75 31.09 -10.61
C TYR A 366 4.18 31.23 -9.14
N ALA A 367 3.45 30.60 -8.22
CA ALA A 367 3.79 30.59 -6.79
C ALA A 367 5.16 29.95 -6.53
N MET A 368 5.48 28.84 -7.22
CA MET A 368 6.81 28.22 -7.12
C MET A 368 7.93 29.19 -7.52
N ARG A 369 7.69 29.99 -8.57
CA ARG A 369 8.65 30.99 -9.05
C ARG A 369 8.79 32.18 -8.09
N GLU A 370 7.71 32.66 -7.51
CA GLU A 370 7.76 33.70 -6.48
C GLU A 370 8.52 33.20 -5.24
N ASN A 371 8.23 31.98 -4.79
CA ASN A 371 8.87 31.41 -3.61
C ASN A 371 10.39 31.21 -3.78
N LEU A 372 10.88 31.01 -5.00
CA LEU A 372 12.32 30.96 -5.28
C LEU A 372 13.05 32.27 -4.91
N GLN A 373 12.33 33.39 -4.85
CA GLN A 373 12.90 34.70 -4.52
C GLN A 373 12.95 34.98 -3.00
N LEU A 374 12.33 34.15 -2.16
CA LEU A 374 12.22 34.40 -0.70
C LEU A 374 13.55 34.46 0.06
N THR A 375 14.65 34.07 -0.58
CA THR A 375 16.00 34.15 0.01
C THR A 375 16.87 35.19 -0.68
N ASP A 376 16.30 36.09 -1.49
CA ASP A 376 17.00 37.16 -2.20
C ASP A 376 18.24 36.63 -2.97
N GLY A 377 18.07 35.53 -3.71
CA GLY A 377 19.16 34.89 -4.48
C GLY A 377 20.12 33.99 -3.68
N LEU A 378 20.04 33.91 -2.35
CA LEU A 378 20.90 33.01 -1.54
C LEU A 378 20.73 31.51 -1.88
N ILE A 379 19.58 31.12 -2.44
CA ILE A 379 19.29 29.75 -2.85
C ILE A 379 20.26 29.22 -3.93
N VAL A 380 21.00 30.10 -4.63
CA VAL A 380 22.06 29.71 -5.58
C VAL A 380 23.47 30.00 -5.07
N SER A 381 23.64 30.22 -3.76
CA SER A 381 24.95 30.47 -3.14
C SER A 381 25.98 29.37 -3.42
N GLU A 382 25.55 28.11 -3.57
CA GLU A 382 26.40 27.00 -3.99
C GLU A 382 27.00 27.22 -5.39
N ARG A 383 26.20 27.73 -6.35
CA ARG A 383 26.65 28.06 -7.71
C ARG A 383 27.72 29.14 -7.68
N LEU A 384 27.47 30.21 -6.91
CA LEU A 384 28.42 31.30 -6.73
C LEU A 384 29.73 30.79 -6.12
N ALA A 385 29.65 29.93 -5.11
CA ALA A 385 30.83 29.35 -4.47
C ALA A 385 31.68 28.53 -5.44
N ALA A 386 31.04 27.72 -6.30
CA ALA A 386 31.74 26.94 -7.32
C ALA A 386 32.43 27.84 -8.37
N VAL A 387 31.73 28.86 -8.88
CA VAL A 387 32.26 29.79 -9.88
C VAL A 387 33.40 30.63 -9.31
N PHE A 388 33.21 31.20 -8.11
CA PHE A 388 34.23 32.00 -7.45
C PHE A 388 35.45 31.15 -7.12
N ALA A 389 35.27 29.91 -6.64
CA ALA A 389 36.39 29.01 -6.37
C ALA A 389 37.25 28.73 -7.61
N GLY A 390 36.66 28.71 -8.80
CA GLY A 390 37.38 28.57 -10.07
C GLY A 390 38.21 29.81 -10.48
N ARG A 391 37.99 30.96 -9.83
CA ARG A 391 38.70 32.23 -10.09
C ARG A 391 39.69 32.61 -8.98
N ILE A 392 39.23 32.58 -7.73
CA ILE A 392 39.99 33.08 -6.56
C ILE A 392 40.38 31.98 -5.57
N GLY A 393 40.05 30.72 -5.87
CA GLY A 393 40.30 29.58 -4.99
C GLY A 393 39.23 29.38 -3.92
N ARG A 394 39.10 28.14 -3.44
CA ARG A 394 37.99 27.69 -2.59
C ARG A 394 37.90 28.44 -1.25
N THR A 395 39.04 28.67 -0.59
CA THR A 395 39.08 29.35 0.71
C THR A 395 38.59 30.79 0.58
N ARG A 396 39.14 31.55 -0.38
CA ARG A 396 38.76 32.94 -0.63
C ARG A 396 37.30 33.05 -1.07
N ALA A 397 36.84 32.18 -1.97
CA ALA A 397 35.45 32.15 -2.41
C ALA A 397 34.46 31.97 -1.24
N ARG A 398 34.80 31.10 -0.29
CA ARG A 398 33.99 30.90 0.92
C ARG A 398 34.00 32.13 1.83
N GLU A 399 35.17 32.73 2.07
CA GLU A 399 35.28 33.95 2.87
C GLU A 399 34.44 35.10 2.27
N VAL A 400 34.56 35.32 0.97
CA VAL A 400 33.84 36.37 0.23
C VAL A 400 32.32 36.16 0.32
N LEU A 401 31.83 34.94 0.08
CA LEU A 401 30.39 34.66 0.12
C LEU A 401 29.81 34.66 1.53
N SER A 402 30.55 34.19 2.53
CA SER A 402 30.14 34.31 3.93
C SER A 402 30.06 35.78 4.35
N GLY A 403 31.08 36.58 4.01
CA GLY A 403 31.07 38.02 4.27
C GLY A 403 29.92 38.75 3.57
N ALA A 404 29.62 38.42 2.31
CA ALA A 404 28.50 38.97 1.57
C ALA A 404 27.15 38.63 2.21
N ALA A 405 26.96 37.36 2.62
CA ALA A 405 25.73 36.93 3.28
C ALA A 405 25.55 37.58 4.67
N ASP A 406 26.64 37.74 5.43
CA ASP A 406 26.62 38.45 6.70
C ASP A 406 26.29 39.93 6.53
N ARG A 407 26.88 40.58 5.52
CA ARG A 407 26.62 41.99 5.18
C ARG A 407 25.18 42.22 4.74
N ALA A 408 24.65 41.38 3.85
CA ALA A 408 23.25 41.45 3.42
C ALA A 408 22.28 41.31 4.63
N ARG A 409 22.57 40.39 5.55
CA ARG A 409 21.79 40.23 6.79
C ARG A 409 21.90 41.43 7.72
N SER A 410 23.10 41.97 7.95
CA SER A 410 23.31 43.08 8.89
C SER A 410 22.76 44.41 8.37
N GLU A 411 22.85 44.63 7.06
CA GLU A 411 22.45 45.88 6.42
C GLU A 411 20.99 45.86 5.95
N THR A 412 20.30 44.72 6.04
CA THR A 412 18.96 44.51 5.44
C THR A 412 18.94 44.90 3.96
N ALA A 413 20.04 44.63 3.27
CA ALA A 413 20.26 44.93 1.87
C ALA A 413 19.99 43.71 1.00
N ASP A 414 19.60 43.93 -0.26
CA ASP A 414 19.47 42.85 -1.23
C ASP A 414 20.86 42.22 -1.48
N LEU A 415 20.94 40.89 -1.42
CA LEU A 415 22.22 40.21 -1.63
C LEU A 415 22.79 40.52 -3.02
N SER A 416 21.95 40.72 -4.03
CA SER A 416 22.42 41.08 -5.37
C SER A 416 23.22 42.38 -5.36
N ASP A 417 22.78 43.40 -4.62
CA ASP A 417 23.51 44.66 -4.44
C ASP A 417 24.85 44.41 -3.73
N VAL A 418 24.86 43.59 -2.67
CA VAL A 418 26.10 43.22 -1.96
C VAL A 418 27.06 42.44 -2.87
N LEU A 419 26.55 41.56 -3.71
CA LEU A 419 27.37 40.80 -4.68
C LEU A 419 27.93 41.70 -5.79
N PHE A 420 27.20 42.74 -6.21
CA PHE A 420 27.72 43.75 -7.14
C PHE A 420 28.92 44.51 -6.55
N ASP A 421 28.86 44.86 -5.27
CA ASP A 421 30.01 45.45 -4.56
C ASP A 421 31.20 44.48 -4.50
N VAL A 422 30.95 43.22 -4.16
CA VAL A 422 31.98 42.16 -4.14
C VAL A 422 32.69 42.04 -5.49
N LEU A 423 31.97 42.07 -6.61
CA LEU A 423 32.59 42.02 -7.94
C LEU A 423 33.47 43.24 -8.26
N ARG A 424 33.16 44.40 -7.69
CA ARG A 424 33.99 45.62 -7.83
C ARG A 424 35.24 45.55 -6.95
N GLU A 425 35.14 44.91 -5.80
CA GLU A 425 36.21 44.76 -4.81
C GLU A 425 37.19 43.63 -5.15
N GLU A 426 36.77 42.62 -5.92
CA GLU A 426 37.57 41.45 -6.33
C GLU A 426 37.83 41.45 -7.86
N PRO A 427 38.95 42.00 -8.35
CA PRO A 427 39.26 42.12 -9.78
C PRO A 427 39.23 40.79 -10.55
N GLU A 428 39.59 39.69 -9.90
CA GLU A 428 39.59 38.33 -10.47
C GLU A 428 38.18 37.78 -10.74
N LEU A 429 37.16 38.37 -10.12
CA LEU A 429 35.75 38.08 -10.38
C LEU A 429 35.13 39.03 -11.43
N ALA A 430 35.88 40.03 -11.90
CA ALA A 430 35.37 41.00 -12.87
C ALA A 430 34.85 40.31 -14.15
N GLY A 431 33.74 40.81 -14.69
CA GLY A 431 33.11 40.30 -15.91
C GLY A 431 32.22 39.06 -15.72
N LEU A 432 32.04 38.57 -14.49
CA LEU A 432 30.98 37.61 -14.18
C LEU A 432 29.60 38.29 -14.31
N ASP A 433 28.66 37.61 -14.96
CA ASP A 433 27.27 38.05 -15.05
C ASP A 433 26.51 37.62 -13.79
N LEU A 434 26.39 38.52 -12.81
CA LEU A 434 25.64 38.21 -11.59
C LEU A 434 24.17 37.93 -11.87
N ALA A 435 23.55 38.64 -12.81
CA ALA A 435 22.13 38.42 -13.10
C ALA A 435 21.90 36.99 -13.60
N GLU A 436 22.85 36.46 -14.40
CA GLU A 436 22.81 35.05 -14.83
C GLU A 436 23.10 34.08 -13.68
N LEU A 437 24.07 34.39 -12.82
CA LEU A 437 24.51 33.52 -11.73
C LEU A 437 23.51 33.48 -10.56
N THR A 438 22.79 34.57 -10.30
CA THR A 438 21.80 34.68 -9.22
C THR A 438 20.41 34.25 -9.65
N ASP A 439 20.13 34.08 -10.96
CA ASP A 439 18.86 33.55 -11.46
C ASP A 439 18.65 32.09 -11.02
N PRO A 440 17.72 31.82 -10.08
CA PRO A 440 17.50 30.48 -9.54
C PRO A 440 16.87 29.54 -10.58
N THR A 441 16.27 30.06 -11.64
CA THR A 441 15.61 29.24 -12.68
C THR A 441 16.61 28.50 -13.57
N ARG A 442 17.90 28.89 -13.50
CA ARG A 442 19.01 28.32 -14.29
C ARG A 442 19.89 27.35 -13.51
N TYR A 443 19.56 27.05 -12.25
CA TYR A 443 20.40 26.20 -11.39
C TYR A 443 19.65 24.96 -10.87
N THR A 444 19.03 24.22 -11.78
CA THR A 444 18.29 22.98 -11.47
C THR A 444 19.10 21.69 -11.71
N GLY A 445 20.38 21.82 -12.10
CA GLY A 445 21.30 20.70 -12.29
C GLY A 445 20.75 19.67 -13.27
N SER A 446 20.74 18.39 -12.86
CA SER A 446 20.26 17.27 -13.68
C SER A 446 18.77 16.96 -13.46
N ALA A 447 17.96 17.87 -12.90
CA ALA A 447 16.58 17.56 -12.53
C ALA A 447 15.73 17.05 -13.72
N GLY A 448 15.85 17.67 -14.89
CA GLY A 448 15.17 17.21 -16.11
C GLY A 448 15.62 15.81 -16.54
N LEU A 449 16.93 15.55 -16.58
CA LEU A 449 17.48 14.24 -16.97
C LEU A 449 17.08 13.12 -15.99
N LEU A 450 17.05 13.42 -14.70
CA LEU A 450 16.62 12.48 -13.68
C LEU A 450 15.11 12.18 -13.77
N THR A 451 14.32 13.19 -14.13
CA THR A 451 12.89 13.04 -14.42
C THR A 451 12.68 12.11 -15.61
N ASP A 452 13.40 12.33 -16.72
CA ASP A 452 13.31 11.48 -17.92
C ASP A 452 13.66 10.02 -17.60
N ARG A 453 14.80 9.81 -16.91
CA ARG A 453 15.25 8.48 -16.49
C ARG A 453 14.21 7.77 -15.62
N ALA A 454 13.56 8.50 -14.71
CA ALA A 454 12.52 7.91 -13.83
C ALA A 454 11.24 7.55 -14.59
N LEU A 455 10.95 8.24 -15.70
CA LEU A 455 9.79 7.98 -16.56
C LEU A 455 10.00 6.77 -17.50
N GLU A 456 11.23 6.31 -17.71
CA GLU A 456 11.51 5.10 -18.49
C GLU A 456 10.96 3.82 -17.85
N ARG A 457 10.86 3.78 -16.51
CA ARG A 457 10.31 2.63 -15.78
C ARG A 457 8.81 2.50 -16.06
N ARG A 458 8.38 1.31 -16.47
CA ARG A 458 6.97 0.98 -16.72
C ARG A 458 6.30 0.38 -15.50
#